data_AF-A0A0D9WV47-F1
#
_entry.id   AF-A0A0D9WV47-F1
#
_cell.length_a   1.000
_cell.length_b   1.000
_cell.length_c   1.000
_cell.angle_alpha   90.00
_cell.angle_beta   90.00
_cell.angle_gamma   90.00
#
_symmetry.space_group_name_H-M   'P 1'
#
loop_
_entity.id
_entity.type
_entity.pdbx_description
1 polymer ?
#
loop_
_entity_poly.entity_id
_entity_poly.type
_entity_poly.pdbx_seq_one_letter_code
_entity_poly.pdbx_strand_id
1 'polypeptide(L)'
;MERVPNKSAAFAAVALAMAIFAVTATMAQEFTDDEKALFVQLHNDARADVAAGITMPAVSWDETLASYTMEQASKCQKMEQIPAGPYGENLWWGRSFAAD
;
A
#
# COMPACT_ATOMS: atom_id res chain seq x y z
N MET A 1 0.17 21.36 -50.20
CA MET A 1 0.71 22.20 -49.10
C MET A 1 0.57 21.41 -47.82
N GLU A 2 1.62 20.70 -47.39
CA GLU A 2 1.64 20.05 -46.08
C GLU A 2 1.85 21.12 -45.00
N ARG A 3 0.94 21.17 -44.03
CA ARG A 3 1.02 22.12 -42.91
C ARG A 3 2.09 21.61 -41.96
N VAL A 4 3.29 22.20 -42.04
CA VAL A 4 4.38 21.91 -41.11
C VAL A 4 3.91 22.29 -39.69
N PRO A 5 3.84 21.34 -38.74
CA PRO A 5 3.43 21.67 -37.39
C PRO A 5 4.45 22.60 -36.72
N ASN A 6 3.93 23.67 -36.13
CA ASN A 6 4.66 24.67 -35.38
C ASN A 6 5.27 24.01 -34.12
N LYS A 7 6.61 23.95 -34.09
CA LYS A 7 7.40 23.31 -33.02
C LYS A 7 6.96 23.71 -31.61
N SER A 8 6.49 24.95 -31.43
CA SER A 8 5.97 25.49 -30.17
C SER A 8 4.72 24.77 -29.64
N ALA A 9 3.82 24.31 -30.52
CA ALA A 9 2.64 23.54 -30.11
C ALA A 9 3.01 22.11 -29.70
N ALA A 10 4.02 21.53 -30.35
CA ALA A 10 4.56 20.22 -29.98
C ALA A 10 5.23 20.25 -28.58
N PHE A 11 5.98 21.31 -28.25
CA PHE A 11 6.56 21.47 -26.91
C PHE A 11 5.51 21.67 -25.81
N ALA A 12 4.44 22.42 -26.07
CA ALA A 12 3.35 22.62 -25.11
C ALA A 12 2.56 21.33 -24.84
N ALA A 13 2.31 20.52 -25.88
CA ALA A 13 1.64 19.22 -25.75
C ALA A 13 2.48 18.20 -24.96
N VAL A 14 3.80 18.19 -25.16
CA VAL A 14 4.74 17.33 -24.42
C VAL A 14 4.85 17.74 -22.95
N ALA A 15 4.83 19.04 -22.64
CA ALA A 15 4.84 19.54 -21.26
C ALA A 15 3.54 19.21 -20.49
N LEU A 16 2.39 19.30 -21.15
CA LEU A 16 1.10 18.92 -20.54
C LEU A 16 0.98 17.40 -20.33
N ALA A 17 1.50 16.60 -21.26
CA ALA A 17 1.55 15.14 -21.10
C ALA A 17 2.46 14.69 -19.94
N MET A 18 3.60 15.37 -19.72
CA MET A 18 4.46 15.11 -18.57
C MET A 18 3.84 15.51 -17.23
N ALA A 19 3.02 16.56 -17.19
CA ALA A 19 2.30 16.98 -15.98
C ALA A 19 1.21 15.97 -15.55
N ILE A 20 0.58 15.27 -16.51
CA ILE A 20 -0.44 14.24 -16.23
C ILE A 20 0.19 12.94 -15.68
N PHE A 21 1.42 12.62 -16.10
CA PHE A 21 2.17 11.46 -15.57
C PHE A 21 2.77 11.70 -14.17
N ALA A 22 2.91 12.95 -13.72
CA ALA A 22 3.52 13.28 -12.43
C ALA A 22 2.60 13.09 -11.22
N VAL A 23 1.31 12.83 -11.41
CA VAL A 23 0.31 12.73 -10.31
C VAL A 23 0.14 11.30 -9.77
N THR A 24 0.87 10.31 -10.29
CA THR A 24 0.75 8.91 -9.82
C THR A 24 1.69 8.55 -8.67
N ALA A 25 2.41 9.52 -8.08
CA ALA A 25 3.27 9.27 -6.93
C ALA A 25 2.55 9.64 -5.62
N THR A 26 2.34 8.63 -4.77
CA THR A 26 1.87 8.73 -3.38
C THR A 26 0.37 8.99 -3.19
N MET A 27 -0.46 8.01 -3.56
CA MET A 27 -1.65 7.75 -2.74
C MET A 27 -1.22 6.68 -1.73
N ALA A 28 -1.15 7.02 -0.45
CA ALA A 28 -1.10 5.99 0.58
C ALA A 28 -2.37 5.15 0.39
N GLN A 29 -2.24 3.83 0.23
CA GLN A 29 -3.42 2.99 0.05
C GLN A 29 -4.16 2.92 1.38
N GLU A 30 -5.28 3.61 1.46
CA GLU A 30 -6.20 3.54 2.59
C GLU A 30 -7.02 2.27 2.48
N PHE A 31 -7.00 1.44 3.52
CA PHE A 31 -7.87 0.27 3.63
C PHE A 31 -9.26 0.71 4.08
N THR A 32 -10.29 0.10 3.48
CA THR A 32 -11.68 0.25 3.92
C THR A 32 -11.89 -0.35 5.32
N ASP A 33 -12.93 0.08 6.02
CA ASP A 33 -13.27 -0.46 7.34
C ASP A 33 -13.53 -1.98 7.28
N ASP A 34 -14.15 -2.46 6.20
CA ASP A 34 -14.39 -3.89 5.98
C ASP A 34 -13.08 -4.67 5.79
N GLU A 35 -12.10 -4.12 5.06
CA GLU A 35 -10.77 -4.74 4.91
C GLU A 35 -10.00 -4.77 6.23
N LYS A 36 -10.05 -3.68 7.01
CA LYS A 36 -9.44 -3.62 8.36
C LYS A 36 -10.07 -4.65 9.28
N ALA A 37 -11.40 -4.75 9.28
CA ALA A 37 -12.15 -5.72 10.09
C ALA A 37 -11.81 -7.16 9.69
N LEU A 38 -11.77 -7.46 8.38
CA LEU A 38 -11.39 -8.77 7.87
C LEU A 38 -9.95 -9.15 8.25
N PHE A 39 -9.01 -8.21 8.15
CA PHE A 39 -7.62 -8.45 8.53
C PHE A 39 -7.48 -8.84 10.01
N VAL A 40 -8.18 -8.13 10.91
CA VAL A 40 -8.19 -8.43 12.35
C VAL A 40 -8.89 -9.75 12.64
N GLN A 41 -10.01 -10.03 11.97
CA GLN A 41 -10.74 -11.29 12.10
C GLN A 41 -9.84 -12.49 11.79
N LEU A 42 -9.18 -12.49 10.63
CA LEU A 42 -8.30 -13.59 10.21
C LEU A 42 -7.17 -13.87 11.21
N HIS A 43 -6.60 -12.82 11.82
CA HIS A 43 -5.59 -12.99 12.87
C HIS A 43 -6.16 -13.57 14.15
N ASN A 44 -7.34 -13.12 14.56
CA ASN A 44 -8.00 -13.62 15.77
C ASN A 44 -8.46 -15.07 15.62
N ASP A 45 -8.94 -15.47 14.45
CA ASP A 45 -9.29 -16.85 14.13
C ASP A 45 -8.05 -17.75 14.24
N ALA A 46 -6.94 -17.36 13.61
CA ALA A 46 -5.68 -18.10 13.73
C ALA A 46 -5.16 -18.18 15.18
N ARG A 47 -5.31 -17.11 15.98
CA ARG A 47 -4.94 -17.10 17.40
C ARG A 47 -5.82 -18.05 18.22
N ALA A 48 -7.11 -18.13 17.92
CA ALA A 48 -8.04 -19.04 18.57
C ALA A 48 -7.74 -20.50 18.23
N ASP A 49 -7.41 -20.80 16.97
CA ASP A 49 -7.07 -22.14 16.50
C ASP A 49 -5.85 -22.73 17.23
N VAL A 50 -4.83 -21.91 17.48
CA VAL A 50 -3.60 -22.34 18.18
C VAL A 50 -3.73 -22.26 19.70
N ALA A 51 -4.82 -21.71 20.23
CA ALA A 51 -4.97 -21.46 21.65
C ALA A 51 -5.02 -22.75 22.50
N ALA A 52 -5.18 -23.94 21.94
CA ALA A 52 -5.01 -25.24 22.63
C ALA A 52 -5.69 -25.35 24.03
N GLY A 53 -6.81 -24.66 24.24
CA GLY A 53 -7.51 -24.61 25.53
C GLY A 53 -6.98 -23.62 26.56
N ILE A 54 -5.97 -22.80 26.23
CA ILE A 54 -5.58 -21.61 26.99
C ILE A 54 -6.28 -20.37 26.44
N THR A 55 -6.49 -19.37 27.28
CA THR A 55 -7.02 -18.07 26.83
C THR A 55 -5.92 -17.30 26.10
N MET A 56 -6.06 -17.16 24.78
CA MET A 56 -5.22 -16.28 23.96
C MET A 56 -5.94 -14.95 23.73
N PRO A 57 -5.38 -13.80 24.12
CA PRO A 57 -6.04 -12.50 23.94
C PRO A 57 -6.29 -12.20 22.46
N ALA A 58 -7.46 -11.67 22.11
CA ALA A 58 -7.72 -11.14 20.78
C ALA A 58 -6.89 -9.86 20.53
N VAL A 59 -6.52 -9.63 19.29
CA VAL A 59 -5.94 -8.37 18.81
C VAL A 59 -7.01 -7.46 18.22
N SER A 60 -6.74 -6.17 18.19
CA SER A 60 -7.58 -5.13 17.58
C SER A 60 -6.77 -4.31 16.59
N TRP A 61 -7.47 -3.63 15.67
CA TRP A 61 -6.84 -2.63 14.82
C TRP A 61 -6.32 -1.45 15.67
N ASP A 62 -5.14 -0.93 15.34
CA ASP A 62 -4.55 0.26 15.97
C ASP A 62 -4.13 1.24 14.87
N GLU A 63 -4.79 2.40 14.83
CA GLU A 63 -4.55 3.39 13.77
C GLU A 63 -3.17 4.05 13.86
N THR A 64 -2.55 4.09 15.04
CA THR A 64 -1.18 4.59 15.20
C THR A 64 -0.19 3.62 14.56
N LEU A 65 -0.36 2.32 14.80
CA LEU A 65 0.46 1.26 14.19
C LEU A 65 0.22 1.17 12.68
N ALA A 66 -1.02 1.30 12.22
CA ALA A 66 -1.36 1.32 10.81
C ALA A 66 -0.68 2.50 10.09
N SER A 67 -0.79 3.71 10.63
CA SER A 67 -0.16 4.90 10.06
C SER A 67 1.37 4.75 9.98
N TYR A 68 1.98 4.20 11.02
CA TYR A 68 3.42 3.94 11.06
C TYR A 68 3.87 2.95 9.98
N THR A 69 3.11 1.89 9.74
CA THR A 69 3.44 0.86 8.74
C THR A 69 3.10 1.30 7.30
N MET A 70 2.08 2.14 7.10
CA MET A 70 1.72 2.68 5.78
C MET A 70 2.83 3.56 5.19
N GLU A 71 3.49 4.39 6.00
CA GLU A 71 4.65 5.18 5.53
C GLU A 71 5.74 4.27 4.95
N GLN A 72 5.98 3.15 5.61
CA GLN A 72 7.06 2.23 5.26
C GLN A 72 6.69 1.37 4.05
N ALA A 73 5.45 0.87 4.00
CA ALA A 73 4.90 0.16 2.85
C ALA A 73 4.94 1.02 1.57
N SER A 74 4.71 2.34 1.69
CA SER A 74 4.75 3.27 0.54
C SER A 74 6.12 3.35 -0.14
N LYS A 75 7.21 3.02 0.57
CA LYS A 75 8.59 3.03 0.03
C LYS A 75 8.85 1.84 -0.89
N CYS A 76 7.98 0.83 -0.89
CA CYS A 76 8.10 -0.39 -1.71
C CYS A 76 9.42 -1.16 -1.51
N GLN A 77 10.02 -1.08 -0.32
CA GLN A 77 11.28 -1.74 0.03
C GLN A 77 11.04 -3.13 0.64
N LYS A 78 11.06 -4.17 -0.21
CA LYS A 78 10.56 -5.53 0.10
C LYS A 78 11.34 -6.32 1.17
N MET A 79 12.51 -5.85 1.56
CA MET A 79 13.43 -6.58 2.45
C MET A 79 14.06 -5.68 3.51
N GLU A 80 13.65 -4.41 3.57
CA GLU A 80 14.10 -3.51 4.61
C GLU A 80 13.09 -3.60 5.74
N GLN A 81 13.54 -4.10 6.89
CA GLN A 81 12.76 -4.02 8.10
C GLN A 81 12.49 -2.55 8.40
N ILE A 82 11.30 -2.25 8.89
CA ILE A 82 11.08 -0.95 9.52
C ILE A 82 12.16 -0.77 10.60
N PRO A 83 12.91 0.37 10.60
CA PRO A 83 13.99 0.59 11.56
C PRO A 83 13.51 0.28 12.97
N ALA A 84 14.30 -0.51 13.73
CA ALA A 84 13.92 -1.10 15.01
C ALA A 84 13.08 -0.15 15.89
N GLY A 85 11.77 -0.34 15.85
CA GLY A 85 10.78 0.40 16.63
C GLY A 85 10.26 -0.45 17.79
N PRO A 86 9.29 0.07 18.56
CA PRO A 86 8.70 -0.68 19.68
C PRO A 86 7.76 -1.82 19.24
N TYR A 87 7.53 -1.98 17.92
CA TYR A 87 6.55 -2.91 17.36
C TYR A 87 7.24 -4.07 16.63
N GLY A 88 6.63 -5.25 16.72
CA GLY A 88 6.97 -6.38 15.85
C GLY A 88 6.48 -6.15 14.41
N GLU A 89 7.05 -6.87 13.46
CA GLU A 89 6.79 -6.68 12.03
C GLU A 89 6.59 -8.03 11.33
N ASN A 90 5.60 -8.09 10.43
CA ASN A 90 5.45 -9.11 9.42
C ASN A 90 5.39 -8.43 8.04
N LEU A 91 6.17 -8.91 7.08
CA LEU A 91 6.20 -8.38 5.71
C LEU A 91 5.62 -9.39 4.72
N TRP A 92 4.76 -8.93 3.82
CA TRP A 92 4.26 -9.70 2.69
C TRP A 92 4.26 -8.87 1.42
N TRP A 93 4.62 -9.49 0.30
CA TRP A 93 4.47 -8.91 -1.03
C TRP A 93 4.22 -10.00 -2.05
N GLY A 94 3.44 -9.68 -3.08
CA GLY A 94 3.14 -10.57 -4.20
C GLY A 94 3.05 -9.79 -5.50
N ARG A 95 2.96 -10.50 -6.62
CA ARG A 95 2.54 -9.91 -7.89
C ARG A 95 1.20 -10.51 -8.25
N SER A 96 0.22 -9.67 -8.57
CA SER A 96 -0.98 -10.09 -9.29
C SER A 96 -0.77 -9.84 -10.79
N PHE A 97 -1.38 -10.68 -11.60
CA PHE A 97 -1.53 -10.46 -13.03
C PHE A 97 -3.02 -10.23 -13.29
N ALA A 98 -3.36 -9.28 -14.16
CA ALA A 98 -4.74 -9.17 -14.63
C ALA A 98 -5.09 -10.46 -15.37
N ALA A 99 -6.26 -11.03 -15.10
CA ALA A 99 -6.77 -12.13 -15.90
C ALA A 99 -7.15 -11.59 -17.29
N ASP A 100 -6.62 -12.23 -18.32
CA ASP A 100 -6.85 -11.93 -19.75
C ASP A 100 -8.34 -11.94 -20.13
#